data_AF-A0A1B6KAJ2-F1
#
_entry.id   AF-A0A1B6KAJ2-F1
#
_cell.length_a   1.000
_cell.length_b   1.000
_cell.length_c   1.000
_cell.angle_alpha   90.00
_cell.angle_beta   90.00
_cell.angle_gamma   90.00
#
_symmetry.space_group_name_H-M   'P 1'
#
loop_
_entity.id
_entity.type
_entity.pdbx_description
1 polymer ?
#
loop_
_entity_poly.entity_id
_entity_poly.type
_entity_poly.pdbx_seq_one_letter_code
_entity_poly.pdbx_strand_id
1 'polypeptide(L)'
;MQSTVGISLCNSWYCSWRGDIGSWDIAQSPLLICCVLVYSVNKFKLSLPVLALKMALSEQRANIKFCVLLQKSPCETLELLNQAYRDEAMKKSQVYEWHKRFCEGRINIEDDDRSGRPSTATTDDNIERVRQVVRENRRITIDEILSKVNLSHGSVHTILHDHLNMHRICLRMVPKMLTPEHKEQRMIMAGDLIDAADADPNFLQKIVTGDETWCFLYDPQTKRQCSEWKTKTSPRKEKFRLDKSKGKVMLEVFFDYKGLIHYEFITEGQTVTK
;
A
#
# COMPACT_ATOMS: atom_id res chain seq x y z
N MET A 1 17.59 44.49 1.70
CA MET A 1 17.15 43.22 2.33
C MET A 1 16.62 42.32 1.23
N GLN A 2 17.40 41.32 0.84
CA GLN A 2 17.00 40.33 -0.16
C GLN A 2 15.92 39.44 0.47
N SER A 3 14.67 39.59 0.00
CA SER A 3 13.61 38.63 0.29
C SER A 3 13.63 37.57 -0.81
N THR A 4 14.21 36.42 -0.49
CA THR A 4 14.15 35.22 -1.33
C THR A 4 12.69 34.74 -1.36
N VAL A 5 11.96 35.07 -2.42
CA VAL A 5 10.63 34.50 -2.68
C VAL A 5 10.85 33.13 -3.29
N GLY A 6 10.64 32.08 -2.50
CA GLY A 6 10.69 30.70 -2.97
C GLY A 6 9.57 30.46 -3.98
N ILE A 7 9.92 30.30 -5.25
CA ILE A 7 9.00 29.81 -6.28
C ILE A 7 8.86 28.30 -6.05
N SER A 8 7.77 27.88 -5.40
CA SER A 8 7.40 26.46 -5.39
C SER A 8 6.78 26.11 -6.75
N LEU A 9 7.60 25.58 -7.66
CA LEU A 9 7.11 24.91 -8.85
C LEU A 9 6.34 23.66 -8.40
N CYS A 10 5.01 23.74 -8.39
CA CYS A 10 4.14 22.61 -8.11
C CYS A 10 4.12 21.68 -9.34
N ASN A 11 5.19 20.92 -9.55
CA ASN A 11 5.20 19.81 -10.49
C ASN A 11 4.46 18.64 -9.86
N SER A 12 3.19 18.46 -10.26
CA SER A 12 2.41 17.26 -9.98
C SER A 12 2.96 16.08 -10.80
N TRP A 13 4.05 15.48 -10.33
CA TRP A 13 4.48 14.14 -10.70
C TRP A 13 4.23 13.21 -9.51
N TYR A 14 3.12 12.48 -9.54
CA TYR A 14 2.84 11.39 -8.60
C TYR A 14 3.66 10.16 -9.02
N CYS A 15 4.87 10.02 -8.48
CA CYS A 15 5.57 8.74 -8.42
C CYS A 15 5.34 8.13 -7.03
N SER A 16 4.48 7.12 -6.96
CA SER A 16 4.35 6.24 -5.80
C SER A 16 5.52 5.27 -5.80
N TRP A 17 6.54 5.52 -4.97
CA TRP A 17 7.59 4.56 -4.68
C TRP A 17 7.32 3.95 -3.29
N ARG A 18 7.09 2.62 -3.25
CA ARG A 18 7.22 1.79 -2.04
C ARG A 18 8.56 1.08 -2.13
N GLY A 19 9.38 1.16 -1.09
CA GLY A 19 10.64 0.40 -1.01
C GLY A 19 11.54 0.87 0.12
N ASP A 20 11.39 0.21 1.26
CA ASP A 20 12.37 -0.21 2.26
C ASP A 20 13.50 0.73 2.73
N ILE A 21 13.45 0.98 4.04
CA ILE A 21 14.52 1.48 4.91
C ILE A 21 15.55 0.37 5.08
N GLY A 22 16.78 0.59 4.64
CA GLY A 22 17.90 -0.30 4.97
C GLY A 22 19.18 0.00 4.22
N SER A 23 19.91 1.04 4.64
CA SER A 23 21.37 1.09 4.45
C SER A 23 21.98 1.87 5.59
N TRP A 24 22.67 1.15 6.49
CA TRP A 24 23.62 1.74 7.44
C TRP A 24 25.01 1.36 6.94
N ASP A 25 25.74 2.35 6.44
CA ASP A 25 27.17 2.26 6.21
C ASP A 25 27.87 2.19 7.58
N ILE A 26 28.47 1.04 7.89
CA ILE A 26 29.48 0.92 8.95
C ILE A 26 30.79 0.55 8.28
N ALA A 27 31.68 1.54 8.23
CA ALA A 27 33.06 1.41 7.83
C ALA A 27 33.84 0.46 8.74
N GLN A 28 34.79 -0.24 8.13
CA GLN A 28 35.78 -1.12 8.76
C GLN A 28 36.56 -0.45 9.89
N SER A 29 36.80 -1.18 10.98
CA SER A 29 38.14 -1.33 11.58
C SER A 29 38.19 -2.52 12.55
N PRO A 30 39.17 -3.45 12.42
CA PRO A 30 39.24 -4.68 13.20
C PRO A 30 40.32 -4.60 14.28
N LEU A 31 39.95 -4.44 15.55
CA LEU A 31 40.86 -4.74 16.67
C LEU A 31 40.08 -5.22 17.90
N LEU A 32 40.63 -6.27 18.52
CA LEU A 32 40.40 -6.76 19.88
C LEU A 32 39.28 -7.80 20.09
N ILE A 33 39.44 -8.92 19.39
CA ILE A 33 39.38 -10.23 20.04
C ILE A 33 40.61 -10.33 20.95
N CYS A 34 40.47 -9.98 22.23
CA CYS A 34 41.35 -10.48 23.31
C CYS A 34 40.80 -10.06 24.68
N CYS A 35 39.90 -10.86 25.25
CA CYS A 35 39.84 -11.10 26.70
C CYS A 35 38.82 -12.21 26.94
N VAL A 36 39.33 -13.41 26.69
CA VAL A 36 38.81 -14.69 27.15
C VAL A 36 38.51 -14.62 28.65
N LEU A 37 37.32 -15.11 29.01
CA LEU A 37 36.93 -15.84 30.23
C LEU A 37 37.88 -15.76 31.42
N VAL A 38 37.36 -15.39 32.60
CA VAL A 38 37.46 -16.18 33.87
C VAL A 38 36.97 -15.35 35.07
N TYR A 39 35.85 -15.82 35.65
CA TYR A 39 35.46 -15.78 37.07
C TYR A 39 35.30 -14.41 37.78
N SER A 40 34.09 -14.12 38.28
CA SER A 40 33.75 -14.57 39.63
C SER A 40 32.31 -14.20 40.03
N VAL A 41 31.70 -15.17 40.68
CA VAL A 41 30.39 -15.23 41.30
C VAL A 41 30.19 -14.08 42.29
N ASN A 42 29.16 -13.23 42.10
CA ASN A 42 28.06 -13.10 43.07
C ASN A 42 27.17 -11.87 42.86
N LYS A 43 25.89 -12.10 43.14
CA LYS A 43 24.83 -11.16 43.48
C LYS A 43 24.38 -10.22 42.36
N PHE A 44 23.26 -10.58 41.73
CA PHE A 44 22.05 -9.77 41.83
C PHE A 44 20.82 -10.68 41.65
N LYS A 45 20.18 -11.01 42.78
CA LYS A 45 18.78 -11.45 42.79
C LYS A 45 17.96 -10.27 42.25
N LEU A 46 17.51 -10.37 41.01
CA LEU A 46 16.35 -9.63 40.54
C LEU A 46 15.32 -10.68 40.13
N SER A 47 14.29 -10.75 40.97
CA SER A 47 12.97 -11.30 40.70
C SER A 47 12.52 -10.91 39.29
N LEU A 48 12.60 -11.86 38.36
CA LEU A 48 11.96 -11.74 37.06
C LEU A 48 10.54 -12.29 37.18
N PRO A 49 9.53 -11.51 36.74
CA PRO A 49 8.14 -11.84 36.96
C PRO A 49 7.70 -12.97 36.04
N VAL A 50 6.70 -13.69 36.55
CA VAL A 50 5.83 -14.67 35.91
C VAL A 50 5.44 -14.24 34.48
N LEU A 51 6.27 -14.62 33.51
CA LEU A 51 5.86 -14.87 32.13
C LEU A 51 6.05 -16.36 31.94
N ALA A 52 5.03 -17.11 32.38
CA ALA A 52 4.86 -18.49 31.97
C ALA A 52 4.90 -18.50 30.44
N LEU A 53 6.01 -18.98 29.90
CA LEU A 53 6.10 -19.51 28.55
C LEU A 53 4.93 -20.47 28.40
N LYS A 54 3.83 -20.04 27.77
CA LYS A 54 3.06 -21.03 27.00
C LYS A 54 3.98 -21.43 25.86
N MET A 55 4.84 -22.42 26.10
CA MET A 55 5.61 -23.06 25.05
C MET A 55 4.62 -23.47 23.95
N ALA A 56 4.90 -23.09 22.72
CA ALA A 56 3.91 -23.15 21.65
C ALA A 56 3.54 -24.61 21.36
N LEU A 57 2.25 -24.92 21.28
CA LEU A 57 1.73 -26.26 20.92
C LEU A 57 2.38 -26.82 19.64
N SER A 58 2.82 -25.95 18.73
CA SER A 58 3.56 -26.29 17.51
C SER A 58 4.93 -26.93 17.79
N GLU A 59 5.66 -26.49 18.81
CA GLU A 59 6.97 -27.07 19.19
C GLU A 59 6.81 -28.51 19.69
N GLN A 60 5.81 -28.74 20.55
CA GLN A 60 5.53 -30.08 21.05
C GLN A 60 5.10 -31.03 19.91
N ARG A 61 4.34 -30.55 18.93
CA ARG A 61 3.98 -31.32 17.73
C ARG A 61 5.19 -31.62 16.83
N ALA A 62 6.13 -30.69 16.70
CA ALA A 62 7.40 -30.93 15.99
C ALA A 62 8.19 -32.06 16.66
N ASN A 63 8.21 -32.10 18.00
CA ASN A 63 8.87 -33.15 18.76
C ASN A 63 8.17 -34.51 18.64
N ILE A 64 6.83 -34.55 18.54
CA ILE A 64 6.11 -35.79 18.20
C ILE A 64 6.56 -36.29 16.83
N LYS A 65 6.63 -35.40 15.83
CA LYS A 65 7.09 -35.76 14.48
C LYS A 65 8.53 -36.31 14.50
N PHE A 66 9.42 -35.70 15.28
CA PHE A 66 10.78 -36.22 15.50
C PHE A 66 10.77 -37.62 16.12
N CYS A 67 9.93 -37.87 17.13
CA CYS A 67 9.80 -39.20 17.74
C CYS A 67 9.27 -40.26 16.77
N VAL A 68 8.34 -39.89 15.87
CA VAL A 68 7.86 -40.78 14.80
C VAL A 68 8.97 -41.13 13.81
N LEU A 69 9.82 -40.16 13.44
CA LEU A 69 10.99 -40.41 12.58
C LEU A 69 12.02 -41.34 13.23
N LEU A 70 12.15 -41.29 14.57
CA LEU A 70 12.96 -42.22 15.35
C LEU A 70 12.29 -43.58 15.60
N GLN A 71 11.13 -43.84 14.99
CA GLN A 71 10.34 -45.08 15.14
C GLN A 71 9.94 -45.38 16.60
N LYS A 72 9.74 -44.32 17.39
CA LYS A 72 9.33 -44.42 18.79
C LYS A 72 7.83 -44.69 18.90
N SER A 73 7.43 -45.50 19.87
CA SER A 73 6.01 -45.78 20.10
C SER A 73 5.26 -44.53 20.61
N PRO A 74 3.92 -44.45 20.44
CA PRO A 74 3.14 -43.35 20.99
C PRO A 74 3.26 -43.22 22.52
N CYS A 75 3.40 -44.37 23.22
CA CYS A 75 3.59 -44.40 24.68
C CYS A 75 4.93 -43.77 25.07
N GLU A 76 6.01 -44.16 24.40
CA GLU A 76 7.36 -43.63 24.64
C GLU A 76 7.44 -42.14 24.29
N THR A 77 6.75 -41.72 23.22
CA THR A 77 6.65 -40.30 22.84
C THR A 77 5.95 -39.48 23.93
N LEU A 78 4.88 -40.01 24.54
CA LEU A 78 4.19 -39.36 25.65
C LEU A 78 5.08 -39.23 26.88
N GLU A 79 5.86 -40.27 27.21
CA GLU A 79 6.81 -40.25 28.34
C GLU A 79 7.91 -39.20 28.12
N LEU A 80 8.49 -39.14 26.92
CA LEU A 80 9.49 -38.14 26.56
C LEU A 80 8.93 -36.71 26.63
N LEU A 81 7.71 -36.50 26.16
CA LEU A 81 7.03 -35.21 26.27
C LEU A 81 6.74 -34.84 27.72
N ASN A 82 6.26 -35.77 28.55
CA ASN A 82 6.01 -35.52 29.97
C ASN A 82 7.30 -35.23 30.74
N GLN A 83 8.41 -35.89 30.37
CA GLN A 83 9.72 -35.65 30.99
C GLN A 83 10.25 -34.24 30.63
N ALA A 84 10.09 -33.82 29.38
CA ALA A 84 10.59 -32.53 28.89
C ALA A 84 9.70 -31.34 29.29
N TYR A 85 8.38 -31.47 29.17
CA TYR A 85 7.41 -30.37 29.33
C TYR A 85 6.62 -30.41 30.64
N ARG A 86 6.65 -31.52 31.39
CA ARG A 86 5.97 -31.70 32.68
C ARG A 86 4.49 -31.28 32.62
N ASP A 87 4.10 -30.31 33.43
CA ASP A 87 2.71 -29.86 33.57
C ASP A 87 2.17 -29.13 32.32
N GLU A 88 3.06 -28.73 31.41
CA GLU A 88 2.71 -28.06 30.14
C GLU A 88 2.65 -29.04 28.96
N ALA A 89 2.84 -30.34 29.18
CA ALA A 89 2.79 -31.35 28.13
C ALA A 89 1.38 -31.49 27.53
N MET A 90 1.33 -31.74 26.21
CA MET A 90 0.09 -32.06 25.51
C MET A 90 -0.64 -33.24 26.17
N LYS A 91 -1.97 -33.15 26.19
CA LYS A 91 -2.80 -34.24 26.71
C LYS A 91 -2.56 -35.53 25.92
N LYS A 92 -2.58 -36.67 26.62
CA LYS A 92 -2.43 -38.01 26.02
C LYS A 92 -3.22 -38.20 24.73
N SER A 93 -4.49 -37.79 24.69
CA SER A 93 -5.33 -37.89 23.48
C SER A 93 -4.78 -37.13 22.28
N GLN A 94 -4.24 -35.93 22.48
CA GLN A 94 -3.63 -35.13 21.41
C GLN A 94 -2.31 -35.75 20.94
N VAL A 95 -1.49 -36.27 21.86
CA VAL A 95 -0.22 -36.92 21.49
C VAL A 95 -0.46 -38.12 20.59
N TYR A 96 -1.42 -38.98 20.94
CA TYR A 96 -1.74 -40.17 20.16
C TYR A 96 -2.35 -39.82 18.80
N GLU A 97 -3.24 -38.83 18.75
CA GLU A 97 -3.85 -38.35 17.50
C GLU A 97 -2.78 -37.79 16.55
N TRP A 98 -1.87 -36.94 17.05
CA TRP A 98 -0.78 -36.38 16.23
C TRP A 98 0.24 -37.44 15.81
N HIS A 99 0.61 -38.36 16.71
CA HIS A 99 1.52 -39.46 16.40
C HIS A 99 0.94 -40.34 15.27
N LYS A 100 -0.35 -40.71 15.38
CA LYS A 100 -1.06 -41.44 14.32
C LYS A 100 -1.05 -40.69 12.98
N ARG A 101 -1.39 -39.39 12.98
CA ARG A 101 -1.40 -38.57 11.76
C ARG A 101 -0.02 -38.49 11.09
N PHE A 102 1.05 -38.41 11.86
CA PHE A 102 2.42 -38.41 11.33
C PHE A 102 2.82 -39.79 10.80
N CYS A 103 2.40 -40.89 11.43
CA CYS A 103 2.57 -42.24 10.88
C CYS A 103 1.79 -42.45 9.57
N GLU A 104 0.63 -41.81 9.43
CA GLU A 104 -0.18 -41.82 8.20
C GLU A 104 0.38 -40.91 7.08
N GLY A 105 1.54 -40.27 7.29
CA GLY A 105 2.26 -39.52 6.26
C GLY A 105 2.00 -38.01 6.22
N ARG A 106 1.30 -37.44 7.22
CA ARG A 106 1.16 -35.98 7.35
C ARG A 106 2.53 -35.34 7.61
N ILE A 107 2.84 -34.22 6.93
CA ILE A 107 4.11 -33.49 7.14
C ILE A 107 3.89 -32.18 7.92
N ASN A 108 2.70 -31.58 7.78
CA ASN A 108 2.38 -30.29 8.38
C ASN A 108 2.10 -30.40 9.90
N ILE A 109 2.66 -29.46 10.66
CA ILE A 109 2.57 -29.35 12.12
C ILE A 109 1.38 -28.45 12.53
N GLU A 110 0.94 -27.58 11.63
CA GLU A 110 -0.19 -26.68 11.85
C GLU A 110 -1.53 -27.45 11.81
N ASP A 111 -2.54 -26.87 12.48
CA ASP A 111 -3.92 -27.34 12.41
C ASP A 111 -4.40 -27.37 10.94
N ASP A 112 -5.31 -28.29 10.62
CA ASP A 112 -6.02 -28.24 9.34
C ASP A 112 -6.91 -27.00 9.28
N ASP A 113 -7.15 -26.51 8.05
CA ASP A 113 -8.14 -25.47 7.82
C ASP A 113 -9.47 -25.89 8.45
N ARG A 114 -9.94 -25.07 9.38
CA ARG A 114 -11.22 -25.31 10.03
C ARG A 114 -12.31 -25.13 8.98
N SER A 115 -13.16 -26.13 8.82
CA SER A 115 -14.41 -25.99 8.08
C SER A 115 -15.32 -25.02 8.85
N GLY A 116 -15.19 -23.73 8.56
CA GLY A 116 -16.09 -22.71 9.07
C GLY A 116 -17.51 -22.93 8.56
N ARG A 117 -18.48 -22.21 9.15
CA ARG A 117 -19.85 -22.20 8.63
C ARG A 117 -19.83 -21.60 7.22
N PRO A 118 -20.31 -22.32 6.18
CA PRO A 118 -20.43 -21.73 4.85
C PRO A 118 -21.37 -20.53 4.93
N SER A 119 -20.89 -19.37 4.47
CA SER A 119 -21.71 -18.17 4.41
C SER A 119 -22.81 -18.37 3.37
N THR A 120 -24.06 -18.31 3.81
CA THR A 120 -25.25 -18.46 2.95
C THR A 120 -25.38 -17.31 1.95
N ALA A 121 -24.67 -16.20 2.16
CA ALA A 121 -24.75 -15.01 1.31
C ALA A 121 -23.73 -15.03 0.15
N THR A 122 -22.62 -15.76 0.28
CA THR A 122 -21.53 -15.86 -0.72
C THR A 122 -21.61 -17.17 -1.49
N THR A 123 -22.80 -17.52 -1.99
CA THR A 123 -22.99 -18.64 -2.92
C THR A 123 -22.54 -18.22 -4.33
N ASP A 124 -22.16 -19.19 -5.16
CA ASP A 124 -21.70 -18.92 -6.53
C ASP A 124 -22.76 -18.18 -7.38
N ASP A 125 -24.05 -18.50 -7.18
CA ASP A 125 -25.17 -17.80 -7.83
C ASP A 125 -25.23 -16.32 -7.44
N ASN A 126 -25.07 -16.00 -6.16
CA ASN A 126 -25.03 -14.62 -5.69
C ASN A 126 -23.80 -13.87 -6.22
N ILE A 127 -22.65 -14.54 -6.30
CA ILE A 127 -21.42 -13.98 -6.88
C ILE A 127 -21.64 -13.64 -8.35
N GLU A 128 -22.27 -14.52 -9.13
CA GLU A 128 -22.55 -14.26 -10.54
C GLU A 128 -23.57 -13.14 -10.73
N ARG A 129 -24.63 -13.08 -9.91
CA ARG A 129 -25.60 -11.97 -9.93
C ARG A 129 -24.92 -10.62 -9.69
N VAL A 130 -24.06 -10.52 -8.66
CA VAL A 130 -23.30 -9.29 -8.39
C VAL A 130 -22.37 -8.97 -9.57
N ARG A 131 -21.70 -9.98 -10.13
CA ARG A 131 -20.81 -9.81 -11.29
C ARG A 131 -21.55 -9.26 -12.51
N GLN A 132 -22.74 -9.75 -12.80
CA GLN A 132 -23.56 -9.28 -13.91
C GLN A 132 -23.97 -7.82 -13.72
N VAL A 133 -24.47 -7.47 -12.54
CA VAL A 133 -24.88 -6.09 -12.21
C VAL A 133 -23.73 -5.10 -12.36
N VAL A 134 -22.51 -5.47 -11.94
CA VAL A 134 -21.32 -4.61 -12.08
C VAL A 134 -20.84 -4.53 -13.53
N ARG A 135 -20.99 -5.60 -14.32
CA ARG A 135 -20.66 -5.59 -15.76
C ARG A 135 -21.57 -4.65 -16.55
N GLU A 136 -22.85 -4.61 -16.24
CA GLU A 136 -23.81 -3.69 -16.85
C GLU A 136 -23.48 -2.23 -16.56
N ASN A 137 -23.14 -1.91 -15.31
CA ASN A 137 -22.76 -0.56 -14.90
C ASN A 137 -21.62 -0.57 -13.89
N ARG A 138 -20.39 -0.30 -14.37
CA ARG A 138 -19.18 -0.23 -13.52
C ARG A 138 -19.18 0.91 -12.50
N ARG A 139 -20.11 1.87 -12.59
CA ARG A 139 -20.20 3.02 -11.67
C ARG A 139 -21.25 2.83 -10.57
N ILE A 140 -21.92 1.68 -10.57
CA ILE A 140 -22.99 1.37 -9.62
C ILE A 140 -22.50 1.48 -8.17
N THR A 141 -23.37 1.97 -7.29
CA THR A 141 -23.12 2.07 -5.85
C THR A 141 -23.40 0.73 -5.15
N ILE A 142 -22.81 0.53 -3.97
CA ILE A 142 -23.08 -0.67 -3.17
C ILE A 142 -24.58 -0.75 -2.85
N ASP A 143 -25.21 0.37 -2.47
CA ASP A 143 -26.63 0.43 -2.14
C ASP A 143 -27.54 0.01 -3.32
N GLU A 144 -27.21 0.43 -4.54
CA GLU A 144 -27.94 -0.01 -5.74
C GLU A 144 -27.74 -1.51 -6.01
N ILE A 145 -26.55 -2.06 -5.78
CA ILE A 145 -26.32 -3.52 -5.87
C ILE A 145 -27.18 -4.26 -4.83
N LEU A 146 -27.24 -3.77 -3.60
CA LEU A 146 -28.05 -4.37 -2.53
C LEU A 146 -29.52 -4.44 -2.91
N SER A 147 -30.06 -3.36 -3.50
CA SER A 147 -31.44 -3.31 -3.96
C SER A 147 -31.76 -4.33 -5.07
N LYS A 148 -30.76 -4.72 -5.87
CA LYS A 148 -30.92 -5.68 -6.96
C LYS A 148 -30.75 -7.14 -6.51
N VAL A 149 -29.80 -7.41 -5.62
CA VAL A 149 -29.39 -8.78 -5.26
C VAL A 149 -29.97 -9.23 -3.90
N ASN A 150 -30.61 -8.33 -3.14
CA ASN A 150 -31.20 -8.60 -1.81
C ASN A 150 -30.20 -9.26 -0.83
N LEU A 151 -28.97 -8.74 -0.80
CA LEU A 151 -27.92 -9.19 0.11
C LEU A 151 -27.65 -8.13 1.18
N SER A 152 -26.87 -8.51 2.19
CA SER A 152 -26.37 -7.54 3.17
C SER A 152 -25.21 -6.72 2.59
N HIS A 153 -25.01 -5.50 3.11
CA HIS A 153 -23.91 -4.64 2.69
C HIS A 153 -22.54 -5.32 2.85
N GLY A 154 -22.33 -6.02 3.97
CA GLY A 154 -21.09 -6.77 4.22
C GLY A 154 -20.85 -7.87 3.19
N SER A 155 -21.89 -8.63 2.84
CA SER A 155 -21.80 -9.70 1.84
C SER A 155 -21.44 -9.17 0.46
N VAL A 156 -22.08 -8.09 0.01
CA VAL A 156 -21.73 -7.48 -1.29
C VAL A 156 -20.30 -6.95 -1.28
N HIS A 157 -19.86 -6.33 -0.18
CA HIS A 157 -18.48 -5.86 -0.04
C HIS A 157 -17.46 -7.01 -0.14
N THR A 158 -17.68 -8.11 0.59
CA THR A 158 -16.85 -9.33 0.52
C THR A 158 -16.87 -9.94 -0.89
N ILE A 159 -18.03 -10.00 -1.55
CA ILE A 159 -18.11 -10.50 -2.93
C ILE A 159 -17.29 -9.62 -3.88
N LEU A 160 -17.42 -8.30 -3.81
CA LEU A 160 -16.68 -7.38 -4.68
C LEU A 160 -15.17 -7.46 -4.42
N HIS A 161 -14.74 -7.46 -3.17
CA HIS A 161 -13.33 -7.36 -2.79
C HIS A 161 -12.61 -8.72 -2.83
N ASP A 162 -13.18 -9.77 -2.22
CA ASP A 162 -12.48 -11.03 -1.99
C ASP A 162 -12.76 -12.06 -3.08
N HIS A 163 -13.98 -12.08 -3.64
CA HIS A 163 -14.35 -13.05 -4.68
C HIS A 163 -14.18 -12.52 -6.11
N LEU A 164 -14.47 -11.23 -6.35
CA LEU A 164 -14.33 -10.59 -7.65
C LEU A 164 -13.03 -9.78 -7.80
N ASN A 165 -12.29 -9.56 -6.71
CA ASN A 165 -11.05 -8.80 -6.67
C ASN A 165 -11.17 -7.41 -7.33
N MET A 166 -12.26 -6.70 -7.03
CA MET A 166 -12.58 -5.38 -7.57
C MET A 166 -12.36 -4.29 -6.53
N HIS A 167 -11.73 -3.20 -6.97
CA HIS A 167 -11.54 -2.00 -6.16
C HIS A 167 -12.24 -0.80 -6.80
N ARG A 168 -12.87 0.04 -5.97
CA ARG A 168 -13.49 1.28 -6.45
C ARG A 168 -12.42 2.38 -6.53
N ILE A 169 -12.15 2.85 -7.74
CA ILE A 169 -11.13 3.88 -8.02
C ILE A 169 -11.82 5.13 -8.59
N CYS A 170 -11.30 6.30 -8.24
CA CYS A 170 -11.74 7.55 -8.87
C CYS A 170 -11.22 7.62 -10.31
N LEU A 171 -12.06 8.11 -11.22
CA LEU A 171 -11.63 8.28 -12.62
C LEU A 171 -10.53 9.33 -12.74
N ARG A 172 -9.63 9.10 -13.70
CA ARG A 172 -8.63 10.09 -14.09
C ARG A 172 -9.31 11.24 -14.83
N MET A 173 -9.06 12.47 -14.39
CA MET A 173 -9.48 13.66 -15.12
C MET A 173 -8.62 13.81 -16.38
N VAL A 174 -9.26 13.99 -17.53
CA VAL A 174 -8.60 14.19 -18.82
C VAL A 174 -8.94 15.60 -19.33
N PRO A 175 -7.98 16.38 -19.84
CA PRO A 175 -8.20 17.79 -20.18
C PRO A 175 -9.34 18.03 -21.18
N LYS A 176 -9.49 17.16 -22.18
CA LYS A 176 -10.48 17.32 -23.24
C LYS A 176 -10.87 15.98 -23.85
N MET A 177 -12.11 15.89 -24.32
CA MET A 177 -12.57 14.81 -25.20
C MET A 177 -12.05 15.09 -26.62
N LEU A 178 -11.12 14.26 -27.09
CA LEU A 178 -10.53 14.38 -28.43
C LEU A 178 -11.38 13.64 -29.47
N THR A 179 -11.57 14.26 -30.64
CA THR A 179 -12.16 13.61 -31.82
C THR A 179 -11.15 12.61 -32.43
N PRO A 180 -11.58 11.65 -33.26
CA PRO A 180 -10.67 10.72 -33.93
C PRO A 180 -9.57 11.44 -34.72
N GLU A 181 -9.90 12.52 -35.43
CA GLU A 181 -8.98 13.29 -36.26
C GLU A 181 -7.90 13.96 -35.42
N HIS A 182 -8.27 14.55 -34.27
CA HIS A 182 -7.29 15.12 -33.34
C HIS A 182 -6.35 14.06 -32.76
N LYS A 183 -6.79 12.80 -32.61
CA LYS A 183 -5.94 11.72 -32.12
C LYS A 183 -4.93 11.29 -33.19
N GLU A 184 -5.37 11.19 -34.44
CA GLU A 184 -4.52 10.85 -35.57
C GLU A 184 -3.44 11.92 -35.79
N GLN A 185 -3.84 13.20 -35.82
CA GLN A 185 -2.89 14.31 -35.91
C GLN A 185 -1.85 14.29 -34.78
N ARG A 186 -2.28 14.02 -33.54
CA ARG A 186 -1.36 13.90 -32.40
C ARG A 186 -0.43 12.70 -32.51
N MET A 187 -0.90 11.58 -33.07
CA MET A 187 -0.07 10.41 -33.31
C MET A 187 1.01 10.70 -34.35
N ILE A 188 0.64 11.32 -35.48
CA ILE A 188 1.56 11.71 -36.55
C ILE A 188 2.62 12.68 -36.01
N MET A 189 2.19 13.78 -35.37
CA MET A 189 3.13 14.75 -34.80
C MET A 189 4.06 14.12 -33.75
N ALA A 190 3.55 13.20 -32.92
CA ALA A 190 4.39 12.50 -31.95
C ALA A 190 5.41 11.58 -32.64
N GLY A 191 5.02 10.90 -33.73
CA GLY A 191 5.93 10.11 -34.55
C GLY A 191 7.04 10.95 -35.16
N ASP A 192 6.68 12.05 -35.83
CA ASP A 192 7.65 12.97 -36.43
C ASP A 192 8.66 13.51 -35.40
N LEU A 193 8.20 13.81 -34.18
CA LEU A 193 9.06 14.25 -33.07
C LEU A 193 9.99 13.15 -32.57
N ILE A 194 9.54 11.89 -32.56
CA ILE A 194 10.37 10.74 -32.19
C ILE A 194 11.44 10.51 -33.26
N ASP A 195 11.07 10.51 -34.54
CA ASP A 195 12.00 10.34 -35.66
C ASP A 195 13.06 11.45 -35.67
N ALA A 196 12.67 12.69 -35.40
CA ALA A 196 13.61 13.81 -35.26
C ALA A 196 14.55 13.65 -34.06
N ALA A 197 14.07 13.11 -32.94
CA ALA A 197 14.89 12.85 -31.76
C ALA A 197 15.87 11.69 -31.98
N ASP A 198 15.49 10.66 -32.74
CA ASP A 198 16.36 9.55 -33.10
C ASP A 198 17.44 9.94 -34.11
N ALA A 199 17.14 10.90 -35.00
CA ALA A 199 18.09 11.41 -35.99
C ALA A 199 19.20 12.29 -35.38
N ASP A 200 18.89 13.06 -34.33
CA ASP A 200 19.84 13.95 -33.67
C ASP A 200 19.86 13.73 -32.15
N PRO A 201 20.95 13.16 -31.59
CA PRO A 201 21.09 12.96 -30.15
C PRO A 201 20.99 14.25 -29.32
N ASN A 202 21.23 15.42 -29.93
CA ASN A 202 21.14 16.73 -29.28
C ASN A 202 19.82 17.46 -29.59
N PHE A 203 18.83 16.81 -30.23
CA PHE A 203 17.56 17.42 -30.62
C PHE A 203 16.87 18.14 -29.45
N LEU A 204 16.76 17.48 -28.29
CA LEU A 204 16.13 18.06 -27.10
C LEU A 204 16.88 19.27 -26.52
N GLN A 205 18.19 19.38 -26.77
CA GLN A 205 19.00 20.51 -26.30
C GLN A 205 18.81 21.78 -27.15
N LYS A 206 18.09 21.68 -28.27
CA LYS A 206 17.81 22.80 -29.18
C LYS A 206 16.39 23.35 -29.02
N ILE A 207 15.56 22.71 -28.18
CA ILE A 207 14.15 23.05 -28.03
C ILE A 207 13.99 24.04 -26.87
N VAL A 208 13.62 25.27 -27.21
CA VAL A 208 13.04 26.21 -26.25
C VAL A 208 11.52 26.03 -26.28
N THR A 209 10.92 25.87 -25.11
CA THR A 209 9.47 25.80 -24.96
C THR A 209 9.00 26.84 -23.94
N GLY A 210 7.75 27.26 -24.06
CA GLY A 210 7.14 28.17 -23.11
C GLY A 210 5.65 27.95 -23.00
N ASP A 211 5.10 28.37 -21.87
CA ASP A 211 3.66 28.32 -21.61
C ASP A 211 3.27 29.48 -20.69
N GLU A 212 1.97 29.76 -20.69
CA GLU A 212 1.34 30.79 -19.87
C GLU A 212 0.50 30.12 -18.79
N THR A 213 0.70 30.52 -17.53
CA THR A 213 -0.08 29.97 -16.43
C THR A 213 -0.65 31.06 -15.53
N TRP A 214 -1.83 30.81 -14.96
CA TRP A 214 -2.43 31.69 -13.98
C TRP A 214 -1.88 31.37 -12.59
N CYS A 215 -1.15 32.31 -11.99
CA CYS A 215 -0.71 32.25 -10.61
C CYS A 215 -1.73 32.98 -9.72
N PHE A 216 -2.39 32.23 -8.84
CA PHE A 216 -3.30 32.80 -7.85
C PHE A 216 -2.51 33.28 -6.63
N LEU A 217 -2.93 34.40 -6.01
CA LEU A 217 -2.33 34.92 -4.77
C LEU A 217 -2.53 34.00 -3.54
N TYR A 218 -3.27 32.91 -3.71
CA TYR A 218 -3.53 31.90 -2.68
C TYR A 218 -3.60 30.51 -3.33
N ASP A 219 -3.35 29.45 -2.54
CA ASP A 219 -3.46 28.07 -3.02
C ASP A 219 -4.90 27.53 -2.84
N PRO A 220 -5.66 27.29 -3.92
CA PRO A 220 -7.01 26.74 -3.82
C PRO A 220 -6.98 25.24 -3.47
N GLN A 221 -6.92 24.92 -2.18
CA GLN A 221 -7.01 23.52 -1.74
C GLN A 221 -8.34 22.87 -2.17
N THR A 222 -8.24 21.66 -2.72
CA THR A 222 -9.37 20.80 -3.11
C THR A 222 -10.19 20.36 -1.88
N LYS A 223 -11.44 19.92 -2.11
CA LYS A 223 -12.28 19.37 -1.02
C LYS A 223 -11.61 18.23 -0.24
N ARG A 224 -10.82 17.40 -0.93
CA ARG A 224 -10.09 16.28 -0.30
C ARG A 224 -8.90 16.75 0.51
N GLN A 225 -8.17 17.77 0.07
CA GLN A 225 -7.09 18.37 0.85
C GLN A 225 -7.61 19.08 2.11
N CYS A 226 -8.83 19.61 2.07
CA CYS A 226 -9.47 20.22 3.24
C CYS A 226 -10.22 19.20 4.13
N SER A 227 -10.11 17.89 3.90
CA SER A 227 -10.75 16.93 4.79
C SER A 227 -10.01 16.86 6.11
N GLU A 228 -10.69 17.16 7.20
CA GLU A 228 -10.14 17.06 8.57
C GLU A 228 -10.87 15.98 9.37
N TRP A 229 -10.13 15.26 10.21
CA TRP A 229 -10.71 14.37 11.21
C TRP A 229 -11.34 15.20 12.31
N LYS A 230 -12.56 14.83 12.73
CA LYS A 230 -13.28 15.56 13.77
C LYS A 230 -13.90 14.60 14.79
N THR A 231 -14.04 15.06 16.03
CA THR A 231 -14.79 14.35 17.07
C THR A 231 -16.29 14.66 16.95
N LYS A 232 -17.15 13.85 17.59
CA LYS A 232 -18.62 14.07 17.55
C LYS A 232 -19.04 15.43 18.09
N THR A 233 -18.32 15.95 19.10
CA THR A 233 -18.62 17.22 19.76
C THR A 233 -17.99 18.43 19.07
N SER A 234 -16.97 18.23 18.23
CA SER A 234 -16.31 19.34 17.55
C SER A 234 -17.17 19.95 16.43
N PRO A 235 -17.29 21.30 16.39
CA PRO A 235 -17.99 21.99 15.32
C PRO A 235 -17.24 21.82 14.00
N ARG A 236 -17.97 21.86 12.88
CA ARG A 236 -17.37 21.79 11.55
C ARG A 236 -16.76 23.14 11.22
N LYS A 237 -15.47 23.19 10.85
CA LYS A 237 -14.89 24.43 10.33
C LYS A 237 -15.49 24.79 8.99
N GLU A 238 -15.76 26.08 8.82
CA GLU A 238 -16.23 26.63 7.57
C GLU A 238 -15.04 27.06 6.72
N LYS A 239 -15.04 26.62 5.46
CA LYS A 239 -14.12 27.13 4.45
C LYS A 239 -14.91 28.00 3.49
N PHE A 240 -14.63 29.29 3.51
CA PHE A 240 -15.18 30.22 2.52
C PHE A 240 -14.59 29.91 1.15
N ARG A 241 -15.44 29.89 0.12
CA ARG A 241 -14.97 29.85 -1.26
C ARG A 241 -14.54 31.26 -1.64
N LEU A 242 -13.26 31.43 -1.92
CA LEU A 242 -12.77 32.66 -2.55
C LEU A 242 -13.07 32.60 -4.06
N ASP A 243 -13.52 33.72 -4.62
CA ASP A 243 -13.70 33.85 -6.06
C ASP A 243 -12.35 33.77 -6.76
N LYS A 244 -12.24 32.86 -7.72
CA LYS A 244 -11.01 32.63 -8.51
C LYS A 244 -10.54 33.86 -9.29
N SER A 245 -11.39 34.88 -9.42
CA SER A 245 -11.07 36.13 -10.11
C SER A 245 -10.36 37.16 -9.24
N LYS A 246 -10.39 37.03 -7.90
CA LYS A 246 -9.78 38.02 -7.00
C LYS A 246 -8.31 37.67 -6.75
N GLY A 247 -7.40 38.43 -7.36
CA GLY A 247 -5.97 38.30 -7.12
C GLY A 247 -5.32 37.14 -7.89
N LYS A 248 -5.21 37.29 -9.20
CA LYS A 248 -4.44 36.37 -10.05
C LYS A 248 -3.55 37.19 -11.00
N VAL A 249 -2.34 36.69 -11.24
CA VAL A 249 -1.40 37.23 -12.22
C VAL A 249 -1.14 36.17 -13.27
N MET A 250 -0.96 36.57 -14.52
CA MET A 250 -0.52 35.65 -15.56
C MET A 250 1.00 35.63 -15.57
N LEU A 251 1.58 34.44 -15.56
CA LEU A 251 3.00 34.21 -15.64
C LEU A 251 3.28 33.54 -16.98
N GLU A 252 4.09 34.20 -17.80
CA GLU A 252 4.66 33.63 -19.01
C GLU A 252 6.07 33.11 -18.67
N VAL A 253 6.38 31.88 -19.07
CA VAL A 253 7.66 31.22 -18.75
C VAL A 253 8.20 30.53 -19.99
N PHE A 254 9.48 30.76 -20.28
CA PHE A 254 10.24 30.02 -21.29
C PHE A 254 11.40 29.26 -20.66
N PHE A 255 11.57 28.00 -21.04
CA PHE A 255 12.61 27.12 -20.55
C PHE A 255 13.22 26.28 -21.67
N ASP A 256 14.48 25.92 -21.47
CA ASP A 256 15.27 25.04 -22.32
C ASP A 256 15.88 23.92 -21.45
N TYR A 257 16.64 23.00 -22.06
CA TYR A 257 17.25 21.88 -21.36
C TYR A 257 18.17 22.29 -20.19
N LYS A 258 18.74 23.50 -20.22
CA LYS A 258 19.57 24.05 -19.13
C LYS A 258 18.76 24.67 -17.98
N GLY A 259 17.50 25.04 -18.22
CA GLY A 259 16.64 25.67 -17.23
C GLY A 259 15.87 26.88 -17.75
N LEU A 260 15.52 27.77 -16.83
CA LEU A 260 14.69 28.95 -17.08
C LEU A 260 15.44 29.99 -17.92
N ILE A 261 14.88 30.36 -19.07
CA ILE A 261 15.42 31.41 -19.94
C ILE A 261 14.80 32.77 -19.59
N HIS A 262 13.47 32.81 -19.52
CA HIS A 262 12.71 34.04 -19.34
C HIS A 262 11.45 33.77 -18.53
N TYR A 263 11.06 34.73 -17.69
CA TYR A 263 9.76 34.76 -17.06
C TYR A 263 9.28 36.20 -16.90
N GLU A 264 8.00 36.42 -17.13
CA GLU A 264 7.37 37.73 -16.97
C GLU A 264 6.01 37.60 -16.29
N PHE A 265 5.74 38.48 -15.33
CA PHE A 265 4.43 38.61 -14.70
C PHE A 265 3.65 39.72 -15.40
N ILE A 266 2.59 39.33 -16.11
CA ILE A 266 1.74 40.27 -16.83
C ILE A 266 0.75 40.90 -15.85
N THR A 267 0.75 42.23 -15.80
CA THR A 267 -0.15 43.00 -14.93
C THR A 267 -1.58 43.05 -15.48
N GLU A 268 -2.56 43.27 -14.60
CA GLU A 268 -3.98 43.32 -15.00
C GLU A 268 -4.22 44.43 -16.04
N GLY A 269 -4.79 44.05 -17.20
CA GLY A 269 -5.19 44.98 -18.26
C GLY A 269 -4.30 44.97 -19.51
N GLN A 270 -3.19 44.23 -19.51
CA GLN A 270 -2.37 44.02 -20.71
C GLN A 270 -2.82 42.75 -21.46
N THR A 271 -3.05 42.86 -22.76
CA THR A 271 -3.27 41.71 -23.65
C THR A 271 -1.94 41.14 -24.12
N VAL A 272 -1.74 39.85 -23.92
CA VAL A 272 -0.61 39.10 -24.50
C VAL A 272 -0.89 38.90 -25.99
N THR A 273 -0.18 39.62 -26.84
CA THR A 273 -0.10 39.31 -28.28
C THR A 273 1.05 38.33 -28.50
N LYS A 274 0.69 37.10 -28.84
CA LYS A 274 1.61 36.06 -29.32
C LYS A 274 2.14 36.36 -30.72
#